data_AF-A0A2T5IV13-F1
#
_entry.id   AF-A0A2T5IV13-F1
#
_cell.length_a   1.000
_cell.length_b   1.000
_cell.length_c   1.000
_cell.angle_alpha   90.00
_cell.angle_beta   90.00
_cell.angle_gamma   90.00
#
_symmetry.space_group_name_H-M   'P 1'
#
loop_
_entity.id
_entity.type
_entity.pdbx_description
1 polymer ?
#
loop_
_entity_poly.entity_id
_entity_poly.type
_entity_poly.pdbx_seq_one_letter_code
_entity_poly.pdbx_strand_id
1 'polypeptide(L)'
;MATFSIDLSSLDGNNGFRLDGEGMSGCSVSNAGDVNGDGFNDVIVGAIWNNSNGDGSGSSYVVFGKASGFSAAMDLSSLDGSNGFRLDGEATGDYSGDSVSNAGDVNGDGFDDLVVGAWGADPNGSLSGSSYVIFGKASDFSTAIDLSSLNGSNGFRLDGEAAGDHSGDSVSNAGDVNGDGIDDLIVGSPRTDLNGNDSGSSYVVFGKASGFSAEMDLSDLDGSNGFRLDGVAANDVSGGAVSAAGDINGDGIDDLIVGSPRTDLNGNDSGSSYVVFGKASGFSAAMDLSSLNGSDGFRLDGVAANDTSGGAVSAAGDINGDGFDDVIIGAHRADSNGEYSGSSYVVFGKSSGFSAAMDLSSLDGSNGFRLDGEVPYSLSGFSVSNAGDVNGDGFDDLIIGAPIAPYGGQSGSSYVIFGRSSFEDADDADFQGTPGDDNFIGTKAAESFKGEAGNDRMIGRGGADWFDGGAGNDYIRILGTNFEFIDGGTGTDTLGLAGSGIDMDLSLVIDKTHGIETISLYGVGDNRVSLTAQDVIDLSDTTNTLKIKGNAGDGVFLLGGDWVDGGVHGNFHTYTQDEAVILVGVNVTTDFA
;
A
#
# COMPACT_ATOMS: atom_id res chain seq x y z
N MET A 1 -23.25 -13.87 -11.90
CA MET A 1 -23.02 -12.43 -11.64
C MET A 1 -22.66 -11.77 -12.96
N ALA A 2 -23.16 -10.57 -13.23
CA ALA A 2 -22.68 -9.78 -14.35
C ALA A 2 -21.36 -9.16 -13.90
N THR A 3 -20.24 -9.58 -14.49
CA THR A 3 -18.94 -8.93 -14.27
C THR A 3 -19.08 -7.47 -14.67
N PHE A 4 -19.00 -6.57 -13.69
CA PHE A 4 -18.95 -5.14 -13.94
C PHE A 4 -17.55 -4.82 -14.46
N SER A 5 -17.39 -4.77 -15.78
CA SER A 5 -16.12 -4.42 -16.40
C SER A 5 -16.19 -2.97 -16.88
N ILE A 6 -15.25 -2.13 -16.44
CA ILE A 6 -15.00 -0.84 -17.09
C ILE A 6 -14.14 -1.12 -18.32
N ASP A 7 -14.72 -0.95 -19.51
CA ASP A 7 -13.92 -0.94 -20.74
C ASP A 7 -13.07 0.34 -20.74
N LEU A 8 -11.75 0.26 -20.90
CA LEU A 8 -10.91 1.46 -20.92
C LEU A 8 -11.25 2.42 -22.08
N SER A 9 -11.95 1.95 -23.12
CA SER A 9 -12.51 2.82 -24.16
C SER A 9 -13.78 3.57 -23.72
N SER A 10 -14.36 3.19 -22.57
CA SER A 10 -15.51 3.83 -21.92
C SER A 10 -15.13 4.82 -20.82
N LEU A 11 -13.83 5.08 -20.63
CA LEU A 11 -13.38 6.14 -19.75
C LEU A 11 -14.01 7.46 -20.19
N ASP A 12 -14.58 8.20 -19.24
CA ASP A 12 -15.27 9.47 -19.50
C ASP A 12 -14.77 10.62 -18.61
N GLY A 13 -13.84 10.32 -17.69
CA GLY A 13 -13.29 11.27 -16.73
C GLY A 13 -13.92 11.23 -15.34
N ASN A 14 -15.10 10.62 -15.19
CA ASN A 14 -15.73 10.34 -13.89
C ASN A 14 -15.40 8.93 -13.39
N ASN A 15 -15.22 7.98 -14.31
CA ASN A 15 -14.85 6.59 -14.03
C ASN A 15 -13.36 6.29 -14.31
N GLY A 16 -12.56 7.34 -14.51
CA GLY A 16 -11.13 7.27 -14.84
C GLY A 16 -10.78 8.00 -16.13
N PHE A 17 -9.47 8.11 -16.42
CA PHE A 17 -8.93 8.78 -17.60
C PHE A 17 -7.60 8.18 -18.02
N ARG A 18 -7.22 8.41 -19.29
CA ARG A 18 -5.91 8.02 -19.84
C ARG A 18 -5.00 9.23 -19.98
N LEU A 19 -3.73 9.06 -19.64
CA LEU A 19 -2.66 10.02 -19.94
C LEU A 19 -1.97 9.65 -21.25
N ASP A 20 -1.97 10.57 -22.21
CA ASP A 20 -1.33 10.41 -23.51
C ASP A 20 -0.04 11.22 -23.55
N GLY A 21 1.10 10.56 -23.77
CA GLY A 21 2.41 11.20 -23.81
C GLY A 21 3.34 10.64 -24.89
N GLU A 22 4.57 11.16 -24.90
CA GLU A 22 5.62 10.83 -25.86
C GLU A 22 6.87 10.32 -25.11
N GLY A 23 7.84 9.74 -25.83
CA GLY A 23 9.14 9.39 -25.23
C GLY A 23 9.09 8.22 -24.23
N MET A 24 8.19 7.26 -24.46
CA MET A 24 7.88 6.18 -23.50
C MET A 24 7.38 6.70 -22.15
N SER A 25 6.54 7.74 -22.15
CA SER A 25 5.78 8.15 -20.98
C SER A 25 5.02 6.95 -20.38
N GLY A 26 5.15 6.75 -19.06
CA GLY A 26 4.58 5.61 -18.35
C GLY A 26 5.56 4.45 -18.17
N CYS A 27 6.86 4.64 -18.44
CA CYS A 27 7.90 3.68 -18.08
C CYS A 27 8.07 3.53 -16.55
N SER A 28 7.80 4.61 -15.81
CA SER A 28 7.67 4.64 -14.36
C SER A 28 6.53 5.59 -13.99
N VAL A 29 5.73 5.22 -13.00
CA VAL A 29 4.58 6.00 -12.50
C VAL A 29 4.54 5.87 -10.99
N SER A 30 4.28 6.97 -10.29
CA SER A 30 4.10 6.99 -8.84
C SER A 30 3.01 8.00 -8.46
N ASN A 31 2.37 7.78 -7.31
CA ASN A 31 1.74 8.87 -6.58
C ASN A 31 2.82 9.94 -6.30
N ALA A 32 2.49 11.21 -6.56
CA ALA A 32 3.37 12.35 -6.31
C ALA A 32 3.07 13.04 -4.97
N GLY A 33 2.01 12.64 -4.26
CA GLY A 33 1.53 13.40 -3.11
C GLY A 33 0.86 14.70 -3.53
N ASP A 34 0.54 15.58 -2.60
CA ASP A 34 -0.05 16.90 -2.85
C ASP A 34 1.07 17.96 -3.05
N VAL A 35 1.63 17.98 -4.26
CA VAL A 35 2.78 18.84 -4.61
C VAL A 35 2.38 20.32 -4.65
N ASN A 36 1.08 20.60 -4.85
CA ASN A 36 0.54 21.96 -4.97
C ASN A 36 -0.26 22.43 -3.74
N GLY A 37 -0.48 21.57 -2.74
CA GLY A 37 -1.20 21.86 -1.51
C GLY A 37 -2.70 22.13 -1.68
N ASP A 38 -3.34 21.56 -2.71
CA ASP A 38 -4.77 21.74 -2.97
C ASP A 38 -5.67 20.69 -2.30
N GLY A 39 -5.07 19.74 -1.59
CA GLY A 39 -5.70 18.64 -0.88
C GLY A 39 -5.99 17.41 -1.74
N PHE A 40 -5.51 17.38 -2.98
CA PHE A 40 -5.59 16.21 -3.85
C PHE A 40 -4.21 15.70 -4.21
N ASN A 41 -4.01 14.39 -4.09
CA ASN A 41 -2.78 13.77 -4.54
C ASN A 41 -2.61 13.89 -6.07
N ASP A 42 -1.38 14.14 -6.47
CA ASP A 42 -0.91 14.30 -7.83
C ASP A 42 -0.30 13.00 -8.38
N VAL A 43 0.01 12.97 -9.68
CA VAL A 43 0.66 11.82 -10.32
C VAL A 43 1.94 12.26 -11.02
N ILE A 44 3.03 11.53 -10.81
CA ILE A 44 4.27 11.68 -11.58
C ILE A 44 4.45 10.51 -12.57
N VAL A 45 4.82 10.85 -13.80
CA VAL A 45 4.99 9.91 -14.93
C VAL A 45 6.35 10.14 -15.60
N GLY A 46 7.21 9.13 -15.55
CA GLY A 46 8.52 9.12 -16.21
C GLY A 46 8.43 8.88 -17.73
N ALA A 47 9.30 9.54 -18.48
CA ALA A 47 9.43 9.45 -19.94
C ALA A 47 10.92 9.48 -20.36
N ILE A 48 11.62 8.38 -20.07
CA ILE A 48 13.06 8.21 -20.25
C ILE A 48 13.61 8.53 -21.65
N TRP A 49 12.80 8.38 -22.71
CA TRP A 49 13.22 8.65 -24.11
C TRP A 49 12.71 9.98 -24.64
N ASN A 50 12.23 10.87 -23.77
CA ASN A 50 11.99 12.25 -24.16
C ASN A 50 13.33 12.94 -24.49
N ASN A 51 13.32 13.81 -25.51
CA ASN A 51 14.52 14.42 -26.05
C ASN A 51 14.53 15.95 -25.91
N SER A 52 13.89 16.49 -24.87
CA SER A 52 13.73 17.94 -24.69
C SER A 52 15.08 18.68 -24.64
N ASN A 53 16.13 18.04 -24.09
CA ASN A 53 17.49 18.58 -24.01
C ASN A 53 18.55 17.74 -24.75
N GLY A 54 18.11 16.84 -25.65
CA GLY A 54 18.98 15.98 -26.46
C GLY A 54 18.55 14.52 -26.47
N ASP A 55 19.16 13.69 -27.30
CA ASP A 55 18.77 12.29 -27.44
C ASP A 55 18.93 11.53 -26.10
N GLY A 56 17.84 10.98 -25.57
CA GLY A 56 17.84 10.27 -24.30
C GLY A 56 18.11 11.15 -23.08
N SER A 57 17.80 12.45 -23.13
CA SER A 57 17.86 13.28 -21.92
C SER A 57 16.81 12.88 -20.89
N GLY A 58 15.68 12.37 -21.35
CA GLY A 58 14.56 12.02 -20.51
C GLY A 58 13.77 13.24 -20.05
N SER A 59 12.55 12.98 -19.59
CA SER A 59 11.66 13.94 -18.93
C SER A 59 10.75 13.20 -17.96
N SER A 60 10.11 13.94 -17.06
CA SER A 60 8.97 13.46 -16.27
C SER A 60 7.82 14.46 -16.35
N TYR A 61 6.61 14.00 -16.08
CA TYR A 61 5.39 14.82 -16.10
C TYR A 61 4.68 14.70 -14.76
N VAL A 62 4.31 15.83 -14.18
CA VAL A 62 3.51 15.91 -12.96
C VAL A 62 2.12 16.39 -13.36
N VAL A 63 1.08 15.63 -13.03
CA VAL A 63 -0.32 15.96 -13.33
C VAL A 63 -1.02 16.24 -12.02
N PHE A 64 -1.60 17.43 -11.90
CA PHE A 64 -2.27 17.80 -10.66
C PHE A 64 -3.63 17.12 -10.49
N GLY A 65 -3.82 16.51 -9.32
CA GLY A 65 -5.10 16.01 -8.85
C GLY A 65 -6.14 17.12 -8.76
N LYS A 66 -7.43 16.77 -8.79
CA LYS A 66 -8.52 17.72 -8.56
C LYS A 66 -9.87 17.05 -8.34
N ALA A 67 -10.71 17.68 -7.54
CA ALA A 67 -12.09 17.26 -7.31
C ALA A 67 -12.97 17.22 -8.57
N SER A 68 -12.69 18.07 -9.57
CA SER A 68 -13.60 18.25 -10.72
C SER A 68 -13.57 17.10 -11.74
N GLY A 69 -12.79 16.05 -11.48
CA GLY A 69 -12.51 14.98 -12.42
C GLY A 69 -11.68 15.45 -13.62
N PHE A 70 -11.41 14.52 -14.53
CA PHE A 70 -10.63 14.77 -15.75
C PHE A 70 -11.50 14.62 -17.00
N SER A 71 -10.93 14.87 -18.17
CA SER A 71 -11.49 14.32 -19.42
C SER A 71 -11.04 12.88 -19.58
N ALA A 72 -11.82 12.06 -20.30
CA ALA A 72 -11.49 10.68 -20.66
C ALA A 72 -10.03 10.44 -21.09
N ALA A 73 -9.46 11.39 -21.80
CA ALA A 73 -8.05 11.43 -22.15
C ALA A 73 -7.48 12.82 -21.85
N MET A 74 -6.24 12.86 -21.39
CA MET A 74 -5.46 14.07 -21.16
C MET A 74 -4.10 13.92 -21.84
N ASP A 75 -3.77 14.87 -22.71
CA ASP A 75 -2.48 14.94 -23.38
C ASP A 75 -1.46 15.62 -22.45
N LEU A 76 -0.36 14.95 -22.14
CA LEU A 76 0.69 15.47 -21.26
C LEU A 76 1.40 16.70 -21.85
N SER A 77 1.30 16.95 -23.16
CA SER A 77 1.77 18.21 -23.75
C SER A 77 0.87 19.42 -23.45
N SER A 78 -0.32 19.19 -22.88
CA SER A 78 -1.25 20.25 -22.48
C SER A 78 -1.01 20.82 -21.08
N LEU A 79 0.02 20.34 -20.38
CA LEU A 79 0.41 20.86 -19.08
C LEU A 79 0.90 22.31 -19.18
N ASP A 80 0.37 23.18 -18.31
CA ASP A 80 0.58 24.63 -18.39
C ASP A 80 0.98 25.30 -17.06
N GLY A 81 1.33 24.51 -16.04
CA GLY A 81 1.67 24.98 -14.70
C GLY A 81 0.47 25.19 -13.79
N SER A 82 -0.76 25.19 -14.31
CA SER A 82 -1.99 25.22 -13.51
C SER A 82 -2.68 23.86 -13.36
N ASN A 83 -2.34 22.91 -14.22
CA ASN A 83 -2.87 21.54 -14.24
C ASN A 83 -1.76 20.48 -14.14
N GLY A 84 -0.55 20.91 -13.78
CA GLY A 84 0.67 20.13 -13.76
C GLY A 84 1.78 20.76 -14.61
N PHE A 85 2.94 20.11 -14.67
CA PHE A 85 4.13 20.61 -15.34
C PHE A 85 5.04 19.47 -15.81
N ARG A 86 6.02 19.81 -16.64
CA ARG A 86 7.06 18.88 -17.11
C ARG A 86 8.40 19.16 -16.42
N LEU A 87 9.15 18.11 -16.14
CA LEU A 87 10.55 18.13 -15.69
C LEU A 87 11.43 17.67 -16.85
N ASP A 88 12.39 18.47 -17.29
CA ASP A 88 13.28 18.16 -18.41
C ASP A 88 14.68 17.80 -17.91
N GLY A 89 15.17 16.61 -18.30
CA GLY A 89 16.52 16.12 -17.97
C GLY A 89 17.63 17.04 -18.49
N GLU A 90 18.79 17.04 -17.84
CA GLU A 90 19.85 18.03 -18.10
C GLU A 90 20.55 17.85 -19.44
N ALA A 91 20.98 16.62 -19.78
CA ALA A 91 21.84 16.38 -20.92
C ALA A 91 21.52 15.08 -21.69
N THR A 92 22.13 14.94 -22.87
CA THR A 92 21.97 13.76 -23.75
C THR A 92 22.48 12.50 -23.07
N GLY A 93 21.64 11.47 -22.98
CA GLY A 93 22.02 10.17 -22.42
C GLY A 93 21.89 10.07 -20.89
N ASP A 94 21.32 11.07 -20.23
CA ASP A 94 21.12 11.06 -18.78
C ASP A 94 19.98 10.13 -18.35
N TYR A 95 19.03 9.84 -19.26
CA TYR A 95 17.90 8.94 -19.02
C TYR A 95 17.05 9.34 -17.80
N SER A 96 16.82 10.64 -17.63
CA SER A 96 15.98 11.15 -16.54
C SER A 96 14.53 10.63 -16.65
N GLY A 97 13.95 10.24 -15.51
CA GLY A 97 12.59 9.74 -15.46
C GLY A 97 12.47 8.25 -15.78
N ASP A 98 13.57 7.49 -15.74
CA ASP A 98 13.52 6.02 -15.71
C ASP A 98 12.92 5.50 -14.40
N SER A 99 13.21 6.19 -13.29
CA SER A 99 12.59 5.97 -11.98
C SER A 99 12.09 7.31 -11.44
N VAL A 100 10.84 7.35 -10.99
CA VAL A 100 10.19 8.52 -10.36
C VAL A 100 9.43 8.09 -9.12
N SER A 101 9.39 8.97 -8.12
CA SER A 101 8.60 8.76 -6.89
C SER A 101 8.20 10.12 -6.29
N ASN A 102 7.20 10.12 -5.40
CA ASN A 102 7.16 11.15 -4.36
C ASN A 102 8.41 11.02 -3.48
N ALA A 103 8.84 12.13 -2.91
CA ALA A 103 9.93 12.19 -1.92
C ALA A 103 9.41 12.49 -0.51
N GLY A 104 8.09 12.65 -0.32
CA GLY A 104 7.52 13.23 0.91
C GLY A 104 7.87 14.72 1.04
N ASP A 105 7.63 15.32 2.20
CA ASP A 105 8.00 16.71 2.50
C ASP A 105 9.44 16.78 3.04
N VAL A 106 10.44 16.58 2.18
CA VAL A 106 11.85 16.55 2.60
C VAL A 106 12.38 17.90 3.08
N ASN A 107 11.64 18.97 2.82
CA ASN A 107 12.02 20.33 3.18
C ASN A 107 11.19 20.92 4.33
N GLY A 108 10.19 20.20 4.82
CA GLY A 108 9.38 20.54 5.99
C GLY A 108 8.47 21.76 5.79
N ASP A 109 8.05 22.07 4.55
CA ASP A 109 7.19 23.22 4.24
C ASP A 109 5.71 22.88 4.06
N GLY A 110 5.36 21.60 4.18
CA GLY A 110 4.01 21.05 4.13
C GLY A 110 3.50 20.78 2.72
N PHE A 111 4.37 20.77 1.70
CA PHE A 111 4.06 20.31 0.36
C PHE A 111 4.87 19.05 0.06
N ASP A 112 4.25 18.09 -0.64
CA ASP A 112 5.00 16.91 -1.06
C ASP A 112 6.01 17.26 -2.15
N ASP A 113 7.22 16.72 -2.01
CA ASP A 113 8.32 16.88 -2.93
C ASP A 113 8.44 15.68 -3.87
N LEU A 114 9.24 15.83 -4.92
CA LEU A 114 9.40 14.82 -5.97
C LEU A 114 10.84 14.38 -6.09
N VAL A 115 11.07 13.09 -6.41
CA VAL A 115 12.39 12.57 -6.77
C VAL A 115 12.37 11.92 -8.15
N VAL A 116 13.39 12.24 -8.95
CA VAL A 116 13.58 11.73 -10.32
C VAL A 116 15.00 11.20 -10.48
N GLY A 117 15.13 9.93 -10.86
CA GLY A 117 16.39 9.28 -11.16
C GLY A 117 16.89 9.57 -12.59
N ALA A 118 18.20 9.68 -12.76
CA ALA A 118 18.91 9.83 -14.02
C ALA A 118 20.24 9.07 -13.98
N TRP A 119 20.17 7.74 -14.02
CA TRP A 119 21.33 6.85 -13.87
C TRP A 119 22.40 7.05 -14.96
N GLY A 120 22.05 7.65 -16.09
CA GLY A 120 22.95 7.92 -17.20
C GLY A 120 23.78 9.20 -17.03
N ALA A 121 23.49 10.03 -16.02
CA ALA A 121 24.21 11.28 -15.79
C ALA A 121 25.68 11.04 -15.40
N ASP A 122 26.53 12.04 -15.66
CA ASP A 122 27.99 11.91 -15.54
C ASP A 122 28.65 12.91 -14.56
N PRO A 123 28.07 13.30 -13.39
CA PRO A 123 28.64 14.35 -12.54
C PRO A 123 30.06 14.03 -12.03
N ASN A 124 30.32 12.76 -11.71
CA ASN A 124 31.59 12.26 -11.16
C ASN A 124 32.24 11.19 -12.06
N GLY A 125 31.97 11.28 -13.36
CA GLY A 125 32.47 10.36 -14.39
C GLY A 125 31.36 9.60 -15.09
N SER A 126 31.72 8.87 -16.16
CA SER A 126 30.72 8.24 -17.05
C SER A 126 29.81 7.28 -16.29
N LEU A 127 28.50 7.44 -16.41
CA LEU A 127 27.44 6.68 -15.76
C LEU A 127 27.58 6.64 -14.24
N SER A 128 28.04 7.74 -13.64
CA SER A 128 28.03 7.88 -12.17
C SER A 128 26.61 8.08 -11.63
N GLY A 129 25.73 8.65 -12.46
CA GLY A 129 24.33 8.85 -12.18
C GLY A 129 24.06 10.05 -11.27
N SER A 130 22.85 10.58 -11.38
CA SER A 130 22.32 11.62 -10.51
C SER A 130 20.86 11.33 -10.17
N SER A 131 20.39 11.90 -9.07
CA SER A 131 18.96 12.04 -8.77
C SER A 131 18.63 13.51 -8.52
N TYR A 132 17.38 13.88 -8.76
CA TYR A 132 16.92 15.26 -8.63
C TYR A 132 15.73 15.30 -7.69
N VAL A 133 15.81 16.17 -6.69
CA VAL A 133 14.72 16.45 -5.77
C VAL A 133 14.11 17.80 -6.14
N ILE A 134 12.80 17.85 -6.33
CA ILE A 134 12.08 19.06 -6.75
C ILE A 134 11.07 19.40 -5.66
N PHE A 135 11.14 20.64 -5.15
CA PHE A 135 10.26 21.05 -4.07
C PHE A 135 8.86 21.41 -4.56
N GLY A 136 7.86 20.91 -3.83
CA GLY A 136 6.47 21.31 -3.93
C GLY A 136 6.26 22.78 -3.56
N LYS A 137 5.09 23.32 -3.91
CA LYS A 137 4.68 24.69 -3.56
C LYS A 137 3.23 24.97 -3.96
N ALA A 138 2.62 25.91 -3.27
CA ALA A 138 1.23 26.33 -3.54
C ALA A 138 0.90 26.76 -4.98
N SER A 139 1.83 27.44 -5.68
CA SER A 139 1.51 28.04 -6.98
C SER A 139 2.73 28.42 -7.84
N ASP A 140 2.45 28.95 -9.03
CA ASP A 140 3.42 29.52 -9.96
C ASP A 140 4.40 28.48 -10.53
N PHE A 141 3.93 27.27 -10.79
CA PHE A 141 4.68 26.30 -11.57
C PHE A 141 4.85 26.79 -13.01
N SER A 142 6.06 26.63 -13.54
CA SER A 142 6.31 26.83 -14.96
C SER A 142 5.79 25.62 -15.73
N THR A 143 5.41 25.80 -16.99
CA THR A 143 4.96 24.69 -17.85
C THR A 143 6.00 23.58 -17.97
N ALA A 144 7.27 23.97 -17.93
CA ALA A 144 8.43 23.07 -17.90
C ALA A 144 9.49 23.64 -16.95
N ILE A 145 10.15 22.76 -16.21
CA ILE A 145 11.26 23.05 -15.32
C ILE A 145 12.46 22.24 -15.84
N ASP A 146 13.55 22.93 -16.15
CA ASP A 146 14.81 22.28 -16.49
C ASP A 146 15.51 21.87 -15.18
N LEU A 147 15.89 20.60 -15.06
CA LEU A 147 16.51 20.08 -13.83
C LEU A 147 17.86 20.77 -13.53
N SER A 148 18.53 21.34 -14.53
CA SER A 148 19.74 22.15 -14.32
C SER A 148 19.49 23.51 -13.66
N SER A 149 18.22 23.89 -13.47
CA SER A 149 17.83 25.14 -12.82
C SER A 149 17.61 25.03 -11.31
N LEU A 150 17.73 23.82 -10.75
CA LEU A 150 17.66 23.57 -9.32
C LEU A 150 18.81 24.29 -8.60
N ASN A 151 18.50 24.91 -7.46
CA ASN A 151 19.43 25.83 -6.79
C ASN A 151 19.42 25.78 -5.26
N GLY A 152 18.75 24.77 -4.69
CA GLY A 152 18.58 24.59 -3.24
C GLY A 152 17.37 25.33 -2.66
N SER A 153 16.71 26.21 -3.42
CA SER A 153 15.45 26.85 -3.01
C SER A 153 14.20 26.33 -3.73
N ASN A 154 14.39 25.54 -4.79
CA ASN A 154 13.34 24.94 -5.61
C ASN A 154 13.59 23.43 -5.81
N GLY A 155 14.44 22.83 -4.97
CA GLY A 155 15.00 21.51 -5.17
C GLY A 155 16.52 21.53 -5.35
N PHE A 156 17.13 20.35 -5.48
CA PHE A 156 18.57 20.12 -5.56
C PHE A 156 18.90 18.82 -6.30
N ARG A 157 20.16 18.69 -6.73
CA ARG A 157 20.71 17.48 -7.37
C ARG A 157 21.56 16.67 -6.38
N LEU A 158 21.43 15.35 -6.45
CA LEU A 158 22.23 14.35 -5.75
C LEU A 158 23.15 13.67 -6.76
N ASP A 159 24.46 13.79 -6.57
CA ASP A 159 25.48 13.27 -7.49
C ASP A 159 26.06 11.94 -6.99
N GLY A 160 26.07 10.92 -7.86
CA GLY A 160 26.66 9.61 -7.58
C GLY A 160 28.17 9.68 -7.35
N GLU A 161 28.71 8.73 -6.57
CA GLU A 161 30.09 8.79 -6.07
C GLU A 161 31.14 8.55 -7.17
N ALA A 162 30.97 7.53 -8.03
CA ALA A 162 31.98 7.15 -9.02
C ALA A 162 31.41 6.69 -10.36
N ALA A 163 32.27 6.73 -11.39
CA ALA A 163 31.91 6.32 -12.75
C ALA A 163 31.46 4.84 -12.81
N GLY A 164 30.28 4.61 -13.37
CA GLY A 164 29.70 3.28 -13.56
C GLY A 164 28.77 2.83 -12.44
N ASP A 165 28.61 3.62 -11.37
CA ASP A 165 27.81 3.24 -10.20
C ASP A 165 26.28 3.29 -10.45
N HIS A 166 25.84 4.02 -11.48
CA HIS A 166 24.43 4.17 -11.86
C HIS A 166 23.54 4.71 -10.72
N SER A 167 23.97 5.75 -10.01
CA SER A 167 23.13 6.36 -8.96
C SER A 167 21.83 6.92 -9.56
N GLY A 168 20.69 6.67 -8.92
CA GLY A 168 19.38 7.05 -9.43
C GLY A 168 18.76 6.05 -10.41
N ASP A 169 19.27 4.81 -10.46
CA ASP A 169 18.63 3.69 -11.18
C ASP A 169 17.27 3.33 -10.53
N SER A 170 17.19 3.44 -9.21
CA SER A 170 15.94 3.39 -8.45
C SER A 170 15.89 4.52 -7.41
N VAL A 171 14.73 5.16 -7.26
CA VAL A 171 14.50 6.21 -6.25
C VAL A 171 13.15 6.01 -5.56
N SER A 172 13.06 6.37 -4.28
CA SER A 172 11.81 6.35 -3.53
C SER A 172 11.84 7.31 -2.34
N ASN A 173 10.67 7.64 -1.81
CA ASN A 173 10.56 8.16 -0.44
C ASN A 173 11.10 7.09 0.53
N ALA A 174 11.74 7.54 1.60
CA ALA A 174 12.18 6.69 2.71
C ALA A 174 11.26 6.78 3.93
N GLY A 175 10.38 7.77 4.00
CA GLY A 175 9.69 8.16 5.24
C GLY A 175 10.65 8.84 6.22
N ASP A 176 10.22 9.06 7.46
CA ASP A 176 11.06 9.63 8.51
C ASP A 176 11.88 8.54 9.21
N VAL A 177 12.96 8.09 8.57
CA VAL A 177 13.78 6.98 9.09
C VAL A 177 14.66 7.37 10.27
N ASN A 178 14.77 8.68 10.51
CA ASN A 178 15.61 9.25 11.56
C ASN A 178 14.80 9.82 12.74
N GLY A 179 13.47 9.85 12.65
CA GLY A 179 12.55 10.23 13.71
C GLY A 179 12.54 11.73 14.03
N ASP A 180 12.88 12.61 13.07
CA ASP A 180 12.88 14.06 13.27
C ASP A 180 11.62 14.78 12.77
N GLY A 181 10.69 14.04 12.18
CA GLY A 181 9.41 14.47 11.65
C GLY A 181 9.49 15.11 10.26
N ILE A 182 10.58 14.90 9.52
CA ILE A 182 10.75 15.32 8.13
C ILE A 182 11.04 14.08 7.30
N ASP A 183 10.40 13.98 6.13
CA ASP A 183 10.60 12.83 5.26
C ASP A 183 12.04 12.77 4.72
N ASP A 184 12.56 11.57 4.62
CA ASP A 184 13.85 11.25 4.04
C ASP A 184 13.67 10.62 2.65
N LEU A 185 14.75 10.45 1.89
CA LEU A 185 14.68 9.79 0.57
C LEU A 185 15.76 8.73 0.41
N ILE A 186 15.50 7.73 -0.44
CA ILE A 186 16.44 6.66 -0.76
C ILE A 186 16.74 6.60 -2.26
N VAL A 187 18.03 6.46 -2.58
CA VAL A 187 18.57 6.36 -3.95
C VAL A 187 19.37 5.06 -4.10
N GLY A 188 19.01 4.24 -5.07
CA GLY A 188 19.74 3.04 -5.47
C GLY A 188 20.88 3.35 -6.43
N SER A 189 22.02 2.68 -6.21
CA SER A 189 23.21 2.71 -7.08
C SER A 189 23.72 1.27 -7.26
N PRO A 190 23.03 0.46 -8.08
CA PRO A 190 23.17 -0.99 -8.12
C PRO A 190 24.53 -1.51 -8.59
N ARG A 191 25.39 -0.63 -9.13
CA ARG A 191 26.67 -1.01 -9.74
C ARG A 191 27.91 -0.56 -8.97
N THR A 192 27.74 -0.10 -7.74
CA THR A 192 28.90 0.22 -6.89
C THR A 192 29.75 -1.02 -6.62
N ASP A 193 31.06 -0.81 -6.56
CA ASP A 193 32.05 -1.88 -6.44
C ASP A 193 32.66 -2.03 -5.03
N LEU A 194 32.01 -1.46 -4.00
CA LEU A 194 32.59 -1.35 -2.65
C LEU A 194 32.95 -2.70 -2.02
N ASN A 195 32.08 -3.71 -2.18
CA ASN A 195 32.29 -5.07 -1.69
C ASN A 195 32.54 -6.09 -2.82
N GLY A 196 32.97 -5.58 -3.99
CA GLY A 196 33.25 -6.35 -5.19
C GLY A 196 32.43 -5.87 -6.39
N ASN A 197 32.78 -6.33 -7.60
CA ASN A 197 32.16 -5.84 -8.84
C ASN A 197 30.63 -5.91 -8.80
N ASP A 198 29.92 -4.82 -9.07
CA ASP A 198 28.46 -4.70 -9.02
C ASP A 198 27.85 -5.23 -7.70
N SER A 199 28.52 -5.00 -6.56
CA SER A 199 27.95 -5.34 -5.24
C SER A 199 26.73 -4.49 -4.91
N GLY A 200 26.71 -3.26 -5.41
CA GLY A 200 25.61 -2.32 -5.27
C GLY A 200 25.55 -1.64 -3.90
N SER A 201 24.96 -0.45 -3.88
CA SER A 201 24.72 0.34 -2.68
C SER A 201 23.39 1.09 -2.80
N SER A 202 22.87 1.53 -1.66
CA SER A 202 21.79 2.52 -1.58
C SER A 202 22.20 3.66 -0.67
N TYR A 203 21.61 4.84 -0.87
CA TYR A 203 21.93 6.05 -0.13
C TYR A 203 20.64 6.62 0.42
N VAL A 204 20.59 6.80 1.74
CA VAL A 204 19.51 7.48 2.42
C VAL A 204 19.98 8.90 2.70
N VAL A 205 19.22 9.89 2.24
CA VAL A 205 19.52 11.31 2.45
C VAL A 205 18.45 11.90 3.34
N PHE A 206 18.88 12.54 4.43
CA PHE A 206 17.93 13.08 5.39
C PHE A 206 17.32 14.39 4.92
N GLY A 207 16.02 14.51 5.12
CA GLY A 207 15.27 15.74 5.01
C GLY A 207 15.76 16.79 6.00
N LYS A 208 15.46 18.06 5.73
CA LYS A 208 15.72 19.16 6.66
C LYS A 208 14.93 20.41 6.29
N ALA A 209 14.54 21.17 7.30
CA ALA A 209 13.75 22.39 7.14
C ALA A 209 14.39 23.50 6.27
N SER A 210 15.72 23.51 6.10
CA SER A 210 16.40 24.54 5.28
C SER A 210 17.87 24.22 4.99
N GLY A 211 18.47 25.00 4.09
CA GLY A 211 19.91 24.99 3.85
C GLY A 211 20.37 23.92 2.86
N PHE A 212 19.54 23.59 1.88
CA PHE A 212 19.94 22.79 0.74
C PHE A 212 20.88 23.59 -0.17
N SER A 213 21.97 22.96 -0.58
CA SER A 213 22.78 23.41 -1.71
C SER A 213 22.08 23.02 -3.02
N ALA A 214 22.48 23.63 -4.13
CA ALA A 214 22.00 23.21 -5.45
C ALA A 214 22.40 21.76 -5.79
N GLU A 215 23.54 21.33 -5.26
CA GLU A 215 24.18 20.04 -5.54
C GLU A 215 24.69 19.46 -4.21
N MET A 216 24.58 18.15 -4.04
CA MET A 216 25.16 17.37 -2.95
C MET A 216 25.77 16.10 -3.54
N ASP A 217 27.01 15.81 -3.18
CA ASP A 217 27.67 14.55 -3.53
C ASP A 217 27.29 13.48 -2.50
N LEU A 218 26.86 12.30 -2.96
CA LEU A 218 26.46 11.21 -2.07
C LEU A 218 27.63 10.68 -1.20
N SER A 219 28.87 10.96 -1.59
CA SER A 219 30.05 10.64 -0.77
C SER A 219 30.23 11.55 0.45
N ASP A 220 29.50 12.67 0.52
CA ASP A 220 29.50 13.59 1.65
C ASP A 220 28.55 13.16 2.80
N LEU A 221 27.87 12.02 2.67
CA LEU A 221 27.04 11.46 3.75
C LEU A 221 27.89 11.04 4.94
N ASP A 222 27.51 11.50 6.14
CA ASP A 222 28.32 11.34 7.36
C ASP A 222 27.57 10.71 8.55
N GLY A 223 26.31 10.32 8.34
CA GLY A 223 25.42 9.80 9.37
C GLY A 223 24.54 10.87 10.05
N SER A 224 24.83 12.15 9.84
CA SER A 224 24.02 13.28 10.32
C SER A 224 23.18 13.95 9.24
N ASN A 225 23.51 13.72 7.98
CA ASN A 225 22.79 14.20 6.78
C ASN A 225 22.27 13.04 5.90
N GLY A 226 22.35 11.82 6.42
CA GLY A 226 22.07 10.58 5.68
C GLY A 226 23.20 9.56 5.84
N PHE A 227 23.04 8.40 5.22
CA PHE A 227 23.99 7.29 5.29
C PHE A 227 23.91 6.39 4.06
N ARG A 228 24.97 5.61 3.83
CA ARG A 228 25.05 4.62 2.77
C ARG A 228 24.81 3.20 3.30
N LEU A 229 24.08 2.40 2.53
CA LEU A 229 23.87 0.97 2.71
C LEU A 229 24.71 0.21 1.68
N ASP A 230 25.68 -0.56 2.14
CA ASP A 230 26.62 -1.30 1.30
C ASP A 230 26.14 -2.75 1.08
N GLY A 231 26.00 -3.13 -0.18
CA GLY A 231 25.67 -4.49 -0.60
C GLY A 231 26.72 -5.52 -0.18
N VAL A 232 26.33 -6.79 -0.12
CA VAL A 232 27.11 -7.80 0.62
C VAL A 232 28.24 -8.43 -0.21
N ALA A 233 27.94 -8.86 -1.45
CA ALA A 233 28.91 -9.55 -2.30
C ALA A 233 28.86 -9.06 -3.75
N ALA A 234 29.92 -9.38 -4.49
CA ALA A 234 30.04 -9.03 -5.90
C ALA A 234 28.89 -9.62 -6.73
N ASN A 235 28.31 -8.80 -7.60
CA ASN A 235 27.20 -9.08 -8.52
C ASN A 235 25.85 -9.28 -7.84
N ASP A 236 25.69 -8.95 -6.55
CA ASP A 236 24.39 -9.01 -5.88
C ASP A 236 23.42 -7.92 -6.38
N VAL A 237 23.96 -6.81 -6.92
CA VAL A 237 23.20 -5.68 -7.48
C VAL A 237 22.27 -5.06 -6.42
N SER A 238 22.78 -4.89 -5.19
CA SER A 238 22.02 -4.27 -4.10
C SER A 238 21.64 -2.83 -4.45
N GLY A 239 20.41 -2.42 -4.15
CA GLY A 239 19.89 -1.12 -4.57
C GLY A 239 19.36 -1.10 -6.01
N GLY A 240 19.17 -2.28 -6.62
CA GLY A 240 18.43 -2.40 -7.89
C GLY A 240 16.94 -2.08 -7.76
N ALA A 241 16.40 -2.16 -6.54
CA ALA A 241 15.09 -1.64 -6.18
C ALA A 241 15.15 -1.14 -4.73
N VAL A 242 14.53 0.01 -4.44
CA VAL A 242 14.48 0.62 -3.10
C VAL A 242 13.08 1.15 -2.84
N SER A 243 12.63 1.11 -1.59
CA SER A 243 11.37 1.73 -1.16
C SER A 243 11.39 1.94 0.36
N ALA A 244 10.51 2.82 0.86
CA ALA A 244 10.07 2.75 2.24
C ALA A 244 9.44 1.38 2.53
N ALA A 245 9.54 0.93 3.77
CA ALA A 245 8.87 -0.26 4.29
C ALA A 245 7.73 0.08 5.26
N GLY A 246 7.54 1.36 5.60
CA GLY A 246 6.67 1.79 6.71
C GLY A 246 7.27 1.38 8.06
N ASP A 247 6.50 1.48 9.14
CA ASP A 247 6.90 1.05 10.48
C ASP A 247 6.60 -0.44 10.68
N ILE A 248 7.41 -1.30 10.07
CA ILE A 248 7.22 -2.76 10.11
C ILE A 248 7.47 -3.35 11.52
N ASN A 249 8.13 -2.58 12.39
CA ASN A 249 8.49 -3.02 13.72
C ASN A 249 7.69 -2.33 14.86
N GLY A 250 6.83 -1.37 14.53
CA GLY A 250 5.91 -0.67 15.42
C GLY A 250 6.59 0.22 16.46
N ASP A 251 7.76 0.79 16.17
CA ASP A 251 8.45 1.71 17.08
C ASP A 251 8.16 3.20 16.79
N GLY A 252 7.35 3.47 15.77
CA GLY A 252 6.89 4.77 15.33
C GLY A 252 7.89 5.50 14.44
N ILE A 253 8.85 4.79 13.85
CA ILE A 253 9.86 5.34 12.93
C ILE A 253 9.82 4.50 11.65
N ASP A 254 9.86 5.17 10.50
CA ASP A 254 9.78 4.47 9.22
C ASP A 254 11.02 3.62 8.96
N ASP A 255 10.79 2.44 8.39
CA ASP A 255 11.81 1.48 7.99
C ASP A 255 12.00 1.48 6.46
N LEU A 256 13.05 0.81 5.99
CA LEU A 256 13.45 0.79 4.58
C LEU A 256 13.53 -0.64 4.05
N ILE A 257 13.27 -0.83 2.75
CA ILE A 257 13.55 -2.08 2.05
C ILE A 257 14.44 -1.87 0.81
N VAL A 258 15.48 -2.72 0.69
CA VAL A 258 16.45 -2.72 -0.40
C VAL A 258 16.49 -4.09 -1.07
N GLY A 259 16.24 -4.12 -2.39
CA GLY A 259 16.34 -5.31 -3.22
C GLY A 259 17.76 -5.61 -3.68
N SER A 260 18.14 -6.89 -3.70
CA SER A 260 19.40 -7.43 -4.22
C SER A 260 19.10 -8.67 -5.08
N PRO A 261 18.58 -8.50 -6.31
CA PRO A 261 17.97 -9.58 -7.09
C PRO A 261 18.92 -10.68 -7.55
N ARG A 262 20.24 -10.51 -7.37
CA ARG A 262 21.25 -11.45 -7.88
C ARG A 262 22.08 -12.13 -6.80
N THR A 263 21.66 -12.04 -5.54
CA THR A 263 22.31 -12.83 -4.49
C THR A 263 22.17 -14.32 -4.74
N ASP A 264 23.18 -15.10 -4.38
CA ASP A 264 23.25 -16.54 -4.64
C ASP A 264 22.97 -17.44 -3.42
N LEU A 265 22.28 -16.93 -2.39
CA LEU A 265 22.15 -17.61 -1.09
C LEU A 265 21.45 -18.98 -1.20
N ASN A 266 20.40 -19.07 -1.99
CA ASN A 266 19.62 -20.29 -2.24
C ASN A 266 19.83 -20.83 -3.68
N GLY A 267 20.97 -20.48 -4.28
CA GLY A 267 21.37 -20.84 -5.64
C GLY A 267 21.51 -19.60 -6.53
N ASN A 268 22.09 -19.77 -7.73
CA ASN A 268 22.42 -18.66 -8.61
C ASN A 268 21.23 -17.71 -8.84
N ASP A 269 21.41 -16.41 -8.66
CA ASP A 269 20.38 -15.37 -8.84
C ASP A 269 19.06 -15.71 -8.11
N SER A 270 19.12 -16.34 -6.92
CA SER A 270 17.91 -16.57 -6.11
C SER A 270 17.33 -15.25 -5.60
N GLY A 271 18.20 -14.26 -5.41
CA GLY A 271 17.85 -12.92 -4.95
C GLY A 271 17.55 -12.85 -3.45
N SER A 272 17.64 -11.64 -2.91
CA SER A 272 17.32 -11.32 -1.51
C SER A 272 16.79 -9.89 -1.43
N SER A 273 16.13 -9.57 -0.32
CA SER A 273 15.84 -8.20 0.10
C SER A 273 16.36 -7.97 1.51
N TYR A 274 16.57 -6.70 1.87
CA TYR A 274 17.05 -6.30 3.20
C TYR A 274 16.11 -5.23 3.74
N VAL A 275 15.52 -5.49 4.89
CA VAL A 275 14.77 -4.50 5.66
C VAL A 275 15.74 -3.87 6.66
N VAL A 276 15.82 -2.55 6.69
CA VAL A 276 16.68 -1.80 7.61
C VAL A 276 15.80 -0.94 8.50
N PHE A 277 15.95 -1.08 9.82
CA PHE A 277 15.10 -0.33 10.75
C PHE A 277 15.56 1.12 10.89
N GLY A 278 14.58 2.02 10.86
CA GLY A 278 14.70 3.41 11.26
C GLY A 278 15.10 3.52 12.72
N LYS A 279 15.68 4.67 13.10
CA LYS A 279 15.96 4.98 14.51
C LYS A 279 16.31 6.45 14.72
N ALA A 280 15.86 6.97 15.85
CA ALA A 280 16.28 8.29 16.35
C ALA A 280 17.74 8.34 16.83
N SER A 281 18.35 7.20 17.13
CA SER A 281 19.76 7.14 17.52
C SER A 281 20.64 7.14 16.27
N GLY A 282 21.17 8.31 15.92
CA GLY A 282 21.83 8.61 14.64
C GLY A 282 22.69 7.51 14.00
N PHE A 283 22.76 7.58 12.67
CA PHE A 283 23.37 6.57 11.82
C PHE A 283 24.89 6.75 11.71
N SER A 284 25.58 5.67 11.32
CA SER A 284 26.95 5.78 10.82
C SER A 284 26.89 6.18 9.36
N ALA A 285 27.91 6.87 8.85
CA ALA A 285 28.01 7.26 7.44
C ALA A 285 27.81 6.09 6.46
N ALA A 286 28.19 4.88 6.86
CA ALA A 286 27.98 3.66 6.07
C ALA A 286 27.61 2.49 6.99
N MET A 287 26.76 1.60 6.47
CA MET A 287 26.35 0.34 7.08
C MET A 287 26.45 -0.78 6.05
N ASP A 288 27.06 -1.89 6.41
CA ASP A 288 27.11 -3.10 5.59
C ASP A 288 25.85 -3.94 5.86
N LEU A 289 25.08 -4.27 4.82
CA LEU A 289 23.83 -5.03 4.95
C LEU A 289 24.02 -6.44 5.53
N SER A 290 25.25 -6.98 5.50
CA SER A 290 25.57 -8.25 6.16
C SER A 290 25.59 -8.16 7.69
N SER A 291 25.60 -6.95 8.25
CA SER A 291 25.64 -6.71 9.70
C SER A 291 24.28 -6.75 10.39
N LEU A 292 23.19 -6.75 9.60
CA LEU A 292 21.82 -6.84 10.10
C LEU A 292 21.64 -8.10 10.96
N ASN A 293 21.01 -7.92 12.12
CA ASN A 293 20.97 -8.96 13.16
C ASN A 293 19.58 -9.20 13.76
N GLY A 294 18.55 -8.56 13.21
CA GLY A 294 17.16 -8.61 13.68
C GLY A 294 16.80 -7.50 14.68
N SER A 295 17.76 -6.70 15.14
CA SER A 295 17.51 -5.52 15.98
C SER A 295 17.72 -4.17 15.28
N ASP A 296 18.36 -4.19 14.12
CA ASP A 296 18.64 -3.05 13.24
C ASP A 296 18.14 -3.30 11.81
N GLY A 297 17.31 -4.33 11.65
CA GLY A 297 16.84 -4.84 10.37
C GLY A 297 17.15 -6.33 10.19
N PHE A 298 16.73 -6.89 9.06
CA PHE A 298 16.87 -8.30 8.74
C PHE A 298 16.90 -8.54 7.22
N ARG A 299 17.36 -9.73 6.83
CA ARG A 299 17.42 -10.16 5.43
C ARG A 299 16.28 -11.14 5.10
N LEU A 300 15.75 -11.02 3.89
CA LEU A 300 14.75 -11.88 3.29
C LEU A 300 15.39 -12.66 2.13
N ASP A 301 15.56 -13.97 2.31
CA ASP A 301 16.27 -14.84 1.37
C ASP A 301 15.27 -15.41 0.34
N GLY A 302 15.55 -15.19 -0.95
CA GLY A 302 14.77 -15.74 -2.07
C GLY A 302 14.77 -17.27 -2.08
N VAL A 303 13.74 -17.87 -2.70
CA VAL A 303 13.43 -19.30 -2.51
C VAL A 303 14.31 -20.23 -3.36
N ALA A 304 14.43 -19.97 -4.67
CA ALA A 304 15.15 -20.86 -5.59
C ALA A 304 16.02 -20.11 -6.59
N ALA A 305 16.98 -20.82 -7.17
CA ALA A 305 17.89 -20.28 -8.17
C ALA A 305 17.14 -19.69 -9.38
N ASN A 306 17.54 -18.51 -9.81
CA ASN A 306 17.02 -17.70 -10.92
C ASN A 306 15.65 -17.06 -10.66
N ASP A 307 15.09 -17.16 -9.45
CA ASP A 307 13.81 -16.51 -9.12
C ASP A 307 13.93 -14.97 -9.14
N THR A 308 15.13 -14.43 -8.93
CA THR A 308 15.44 -12.99 -8.87
C THR A 308 14.58 -12.23 -7.85
N SER A 309 14.40 -12.81 -6.66
CA SER A 309 13.67 -12.16 -5.56
C SER A 309 14.33 -10.84 -5.16
N GLY A 310 13.53 -9.81 -4.86
CA GLY A 310 14.04 -8.46 -4.64
C GLY A 310 14.31 -7.69 -5.93
N GLY A 311 13.77 -8.16 -7.06
CA GLY A 311 13.76 -7.42 -8.33
C GLY A 311 12.80 -6.23 -8.33
N ALA A 312 11.81 -6.26 -7.44
CA ALA A 312 10.95 -5.13 -7.07
C ALA A 312 10.63 -5.24 -5.58
N VAL A 313 10.53 -4.12 -4.88
CA VAL A 313 10.17 -4.06 -3.45
C VAL A 313 9.30 -2.84 -3.20
N SER A 314 8.40 -2.92 -2.23
CA SER A 314 7.58 -1.80 -1.77
C SER A 314 7.03 -2.09 -0.37
N ALA A 315 6.65 -1.04 0.37
CA ALA A 315 5.69 -1.18 1.46
C ALA A 315 4.41 -1.82 0.92
N ALA A 316 3.79 -2.67 1.73
CA ALA A 316 2.48 -3.24 1.51
C ALA A 316 1.39 -2.52 2.33
N GLY A 317 1.77 -1.63 3.25
CA GLY A 317 0.84 -1.07 4.24
C GLY A 317 0.42 -2.13 5.26
N ASP A 318 -0.59 -1.86 6.07
CA ASP A 318 -1.14 -2.83 7.02
C ASP A 318 -2.19 -3.70 6.31
N ILE A 319 -1.72 -4.70 5.55
CA ILE A 319 -2.60 -5.52 4.70
C ILE A 319 -3.46 -6.49 5.54
N ASN A 320 -3.04 -6.76 6.77
CA ASN A 320 -3.71 -7.69 7.67
C ASN A 320 -4.42 -7.01 8.86
N GLY A 321 -4.36 -5.69 8.98
CA GLY A 321 -5.03 -4.89 10.01
C GLY A 321 -4.50 -5.14 11.42
N ASP A 322 -3.27 -5.60 11.58
CA ASP A 322 -2.67 -5.89 12.90
C ASP A 322 -1.96 -4.68 13.53
N GLY A 323 -1.92 -3.57 12.80
CA GLY A 323 -1.34 -2.29 13.20
C GLY A 323 0.15 -2.16 12.94
N PHE A 324 0.76 -3.07 12.16
CA PHE A 324 2.14 -2.97 11.70
C PHE A 324 2.17 -2.90 10.16
N ASP A 325 3.03 -2.07 9.60
CA ASP A 325 3.21 -2.05 8.16
C ASP A 325 3.86 -3.35 7.67
N ASP A 326 3.46 -3.81 6.50
CA ASP A 326 3.97 -5.00 5.85
C ASP A 326 4.85 -4.65 4.64
N VAL A 327 5.57 -5.64 4.09
CA VAL A 327 6.36 -5.46 2.86
C VAL A 327 6.01 -6.46 1.78
N ILE A 328 6.10 -6.03 0.52
CA ILE A 328 5.96 -6.89 -0.66
C ILE A 328 7.26 -6.95 -1.48
N ILE A 329 7.62 -8.16 -1.90
CA ILE A 329 8.83 -8.48 -2.65
C ILE A 329 8.47 -9.22 -3.94
N GLY A 330 8.89 -8.70 -5.09
CA GLY A 330 8.74 -9.32 -6.40
C GLY A 330 9.89 -10.28 -6.75
N ALA A 331 9.54 -11.47 -7.21
CA ALA A 331 10.43 -12.51 -7.76
C ALA A 331 9.93 -12.91 -9.15
N HIS A 332 10.08 -11.98 -10.11
CA HIS A 332 9.43 -12.06 -11.42
C HIS A 332 9.87 -13.23 -12.31
N ARG A 333 10.89 -13.99 -11.91
CA ARG A 333 11.36 -15.18 -12.63
C ARG A 333 11.09 -16.49 -11.89
N ALA A 334 10.37 -16.44 -10.77
CA ALA A 334 9.97 -17.67 -10.08
C ALA A 334 9.12 -18.57 -10.99
N ASP A 335 9.30 -19.88 -10.82
CA ASP A 335 8.69 -20.90 -11.67
C ASP A 335 7.50 -21.64 -11.01
N SER A 336 6.90 -21.07 -9.96
CA SER A 336 5.85 -21.73 -9.13
C SER A 336 4.71 -22.34 -9.95
N ASN A 337 4.29 -21.67 -11.03
CA ASN A 337 3.25 -22.15 -11.96
C ASN A 337 3.77 -22.35 -13.39
N GLY A 338 5.08 -22.61 -13.52
CA GLY A 338 5.80 -22.86 -14.77
C GLY A 338 6.79 -21.75 -15.12
N GLU A 339 7.59 -21.97 -16.16
CA GLU A 339 8.76 -21.15 -16.50
C GLU A 339 8.45 -19.65 -16.53
N TYR A 340 9.10 -18.88 -15.67
CA TYR A 340 8.95 -17.45 -15.48
C TYR A 340 7.49 -16.99 -15.29
N SER A 341 6.66 -17.79 -14.59
CA SER A 341 5.34 -17.33 -14.16
C SER A 341 5.43 -16.11 -13.24
N GLY A 342 6.51 -16.05 -12.46
CA GLY A 342 6.77 -15.03 -11.45
C GLY A 342 5.99 -15.31 -10.16
N SER A 343 6.48 -14.76 -9.06
CA SER A 343 5.80 -14.76 -7.76
C SER A 343 6.07 -13.42 -7.05
N SER A 344 5.20 -13.09 -6.10
CA SER A 344 5.44 -12.06 -5.09
C SER A 344 5.31 -12.65 -3.70
N TYR A 345 5.97 -12.05 -2.72
CA TYR A 345 5.97 -12.48 -1.33
C TYR A 345 5.60 -11.29 -0.45
N VAL A 346 4.62 -11.46 0.42
CA VAL A 346 4.25 -10.50 1.45
C VAL A 346 4.81 -11.00 2.76
N VAL A 347 5.50 -10.15 3.52
CA VAL A 347 6.05 -10.48 4.84
C VAL A 347 5.42 -9.54 5.85
N PHE A 348 4.84 -10.11 6.90
CA PHE A 348 4.14 -9.32 7.90
C PHE A 348 5.06 -8.63 8.90
N GLY A 349 4.68 -7.40 9.27
CA GLY A 349 5.23 -6.65 10.37
C GLY A 349 4.90 -7.24 11.73
N LYS A 350 5.63 -6.77 12.75
CA LYS A 350 5.39 -7.09 14.16
C LYS A 350 6.28 -6.28 15.09
N SER A 351 5.76 -6.02 16.29
CA SER A 351 6.44 -5.31 17.38
C SER A 351 7.87 -5.74 17.75
N SER A 352 8.27 -7.00 17.54
CA SER A 352 9.63 -7.48 17.82
C SER A 352 9.86 -8.92 17.37
N GLY A 353 11.13 -9.35 17.41
CA GLY A 353 11.51 -10.76 17.28
C GLY A 353 11.79 -11.18 15.83
N PHE A 354 12.24 -10.25 14.99
CA PHE A 354 12.84 -10.59 13.71
C PHE A 354 14.17 -11.31 13.94
N SER A 355 14.38 -12.41 13.22
CA SER A 355 15.69 -13.02 13.09
C SER A 355 16.54 -12.23 12.09
N ALA A 356 17.86 -12.31 12.21
CA ALA A 356 18.78 -11.67 11.25
C ALA A 356 18.51 -12.02 9.78
N ALA A 357 17.95 -13.22 9.53
CA ALA A 357 17.51 -13.66 8.22
C ALA A 357 16.22 -14.48 8.34
N MET A 358 15.40 -14.42 7.29
CA MET A 358 14.20 -15.23 7.08
C MET A 358 14.25 -15.76 5.64
N ASP A 359 13.93 -17.05 5.45
CA ASP A 359 13.77 -17.63 4.12
C ASP A 359 12.31 -17.45 3.69
N LEU A 360 12.07 -16.89 2.50
CA LEU A 360 10.72 -16.62 2.00
C LEU A 360 9.90 -17.91 1.77
N SER A 361 10.54 -19.09 1.72
CA SER A 361 9.83 -20.37 1.70
C SER A 361 9.21 -20.77 3.04
N SER A 362 9.53 -20.04 4.12
CA SER A 362 8.97 -20.27 5.46
C SER A 362 7.68 -19.51 5.73
N LEU A 363 7.17 -18.76 4.76
CA LEU A 363 5.90 -18.07 4.88
C LEU A 363 4.74 -19.07 4.97
N ASP A 364 3.87 -18.91 5.97
CA ASP A 364 2.84 -19.89 6.31
C ASP A 364 1.44 -19.30 6.56
N GLY A 365 1.23 -18.03 6.22
CA GLY A 365 -0.03 -17.30 6.46
C GLY A 365 -0.05 -16.54 7.79
N SER A 366 0.76 -16.95 8.78
CA SER A 366 0.87 -16.25 10.08
C SER A 366 1.97 -15.19 10.13
N ASN A 367 2.89 -15.24 9.17
CA ASN A 367 4.06 -14.35 9.08
C ASN A 367 4.22 -13.73 7.67
N GLY A 368 3.18 -13.87 6.85
CA GLY A 368 3.16 -13.49 5.44
C GLY A 368 2.75 -14.65 4.54
N PHE A 369 2.71 -14.40 3.23
CA PHE A 369 2.24 -15.36 2.23
C PHE A 369 2.87 -15.12 0.86
N ARG A 370 2.68 -16.09 -0.05
CA ARG A 370 3.17 -16.04 -1.43
C ARG A 370 2.02 -15.91 -2.42
N LEU A 371 2.19 -15.04 -3.41
CA LEU A 371 1.29 -14.82 -4.53
C LEU A 371 1.95 -15.33 -5.81
N ASP A 372 1.47 -16.44 -6.36
CA ASP A 372 2.05 -17.05 -7.56
C ASP A 372 1.39 -16.53 -8.83
N GLY A 373 2.19 -16.14 -9.82
CA GLY A 373 1.72 -15.76 -11.14
C GLY A 373 0.93 -16.89 -11.81
N GLU A 374 -0.13 -16.54 -12.54
CA GLU A 374 -1.13 -17.52 -13.00
C GLU A 374 -0.58 -18.47 -14.08
N VAL A 375 0.23 -17.97 -15.02
CA VAL A 375 0.67 -18.72 -16.20
C VAL A 375 2.15 -18.49 -16.55
N PRO A 376 2.82 -19.43 -17.25
CA PRO A 376 4.22 -19.31 -17.64
C PRO A 376 4.51 -18.05 -18.46
N TYR A 377 5.71 -17.49 -18.28
CA TYR A 377 6.23 -16.28 -18.93
C TYR A 377 5.44 -15.00 -18.67
N SER A 378 4.59 -14.96 -17.63
CA SER A 378 3.84 -13.75 -17.28
C SER A 378 4.69 -12.69 -16.60
N LEU A 379 5.76 -13.12 -15.93
CA LEU A 379 6.62 -12.28 -15.08
C LEU A 379 5.82 -11.56 -13.98
N SER A 380 4.90 -12.25 -13.30
CA SER A 380 4.21 -11.66 -12.15
C SER A 380 5.19 -11.24 -11.06
N GLY A 381 4.98 -10.07 -10.43
CA GLY A 381 5.94 -9.50 -9.49
C GLY A 381 7.10 -8.77 -10.18
N PHE A 382 6.96 -8.42 -11.47
CA PHE A 382 7.90 -7.52 -12.15
C PHE A 382 7.86 -6.11 -11.56
N SER A 383 6.68 -5.68 -11.13
CA SER A 383 6.48 -4.50 -10.30
C SER A 383 5.48 -4.84 -9.19
N VAL A 384 5.67 -4.24 -8.01
CA VAL A 384 4.80 -4.39 -6.84
C VAL A 384 4.66 -3.03 -6.16
N SER A 385 3.51 -2.74 -5.56
CA SER A 385 3.27 -1.52 -4.79
C SER A 385 2.06 -1.69 -3.86
N ASN A 386 2.02 -0.92 -2.78
CA ASN A 386 0.78 -0.66 -2.05
C ASN A 386 -0.22 0.07 -2.98
N ALA A 387 -1.47 -0.35 -2.95
CA ALA A 387 -2.59 0.30 -3.63
C ALA A 387 -3.41 1.20 -2.68
N GLY A 388 -3.16 1.11 -1.38
CA GLY A 388 -4.03 1.62 -0.31
C GLY A 388 -5.31 0.81 -0.21
N ASP A 389 -6.20 1.19 0.69
CA ASP A 389 -7.56 0.63 0.75
C ASP A 389 -8.40 1.11 -0.46
N VAL A 390 -8.40 0.34 -1.55
CA VAL A 390 -9.12 0.73 -2.79
C VAL A 390 -10.58 0.31 -2.78
N ASN A 391 -11.01 -0.52 -1.83
CA ASN A 391 -12.37 -1.03 -1.73
C ASN A 391 -13.16 -0.43 -0.54
N GLY A 392 -12.49 0.27 0.37
CA GLY A 392 -13.05 0.93 1.55
C GLY A 392 -13.30 0.00 2.74
N ASP A 393 -12.59 -1.14 2.83
CA ASP A 393 -12.79 -2.15 3.88
C ASP A 393 -11.88 -2.00 5.11
N GLY A 394 -11.03 -0.98 5.12
CA GLY A 394 -10.12 -0.66 6.21
C GLY A 394 -8.78 -1.39 6.19
N PHE A 395 -8.50 -2.23 5.18
CA PHE A 395 -7.21 -2.88 4.98
C PHE A 395 -6.48 -2.30 3.77
N ASP A 396 -5.16 -2.19 3.84
CA ASP A 396 -4.38 -1.80 2.66
C ASP A 396 -4.37 -2.91 1.60
N ASP A 397 -4.48 -2.54 0.32
CA ASP A 397 -4.48 -3.48 -0.81
C ASP A 397 -3.15 -3.46 -1.57
N LEU A 398 -2.91 -4.47 -2.40
CA LEU A 398 -1.68 -4.56 -3.21
C LEU A 398 -1.99 -4.45 -4.70
N ILE A 399 -1.04 -3.91 -5.45
CA ILE A 399 -1.03 -4.02 -6.91
C ILE A 399 0.25 -4.71 -7.41
N ILE A 400 0.08 -5.68 -8.31
CA ILE A 400 1.17 -6.50 -8.87
C ILE A 400 1.13 -6.48 -10.39
N GLY A 401 2.25 -6.14 -11.02
CA GLY A 401 2.42 -6.14 -12.46
C GLY A 401 2.94 -7.48 -13.02
N ALA A 402 2.32 -7.94 -14.09
CA ALA A 402 2.72 -9.10 -14.89
C ALA A 402 2.74 -8.71 -16.38
N PRO A 403 3.81 -8.03 -16.86
CA PRO A 403 3.80 -7.29 -18.12
C PRO A 403 3.64 -8.16 -19.37
N ILE A 404 3.83 -9.48 -19.27
CA ILE A 404 3.74 -10.41 -20.41
C ILE A 404 2.58 -11.41 -20.23
N ALA A 405 1.78 -11.29 -19.16
CA ALA A 405 0.62 -12.13 -18.92
C ALA A 405 -0.35 -12.13 -20.13
N PRO A 406 -0.81 -13.32 -20.59
CA PRO A 406 -1.59 -13.43 -21.80
C PRO A 406 -3.08 -13.16 -21.56
N TYR A 407 -3.60 -12.08 -22.17
CA TYR A 407 -5.04 -11.84 -22.31
C TYR A 407 -5.39 -11.67 -23.80
N GLY A 408 -5.53 -12.78 -24.52
CA GLY A 408 -5.71 -12.78 -25.97
C GLY A 408 -4.46 -12.38 -26.79
N GLY A 409 -3.30 -12.29 -26.15
CA GLY A 409 -1.98 -11.91 -26.68
C GLY A 409 -1.02 -11.54 -25.53
N GLN A 410 0.25 -11.19 -25.79
CA GLN A 410 1.19 -10.65 -24.77
C GLN A 410 0.83 -9.20 -24.42
N SER A 411 -0.29 -9.01 -23.73
CA SER A 411 -0.85 -7.68 -23.42
C SER A 411 -0.55 -7.21 -22.00
N GLY A 412 -0.05 -8.10 -21.14
CA GLY A 412 0.20 -7.83 -19.73
C GLY A 412 -1.06 -7.88 -18.88
N SER A 413 -0.89 -7.95 -17.57
CA SER A 413 -1.96 -7.87 -16.57
C SER A 413 -1.45 -7.15 -15.33
N SER A 414 -2.36 -6.48 -14.64
CA SER A 414 -2.16 -5.97 -13.29
C SER A 414 -3.18 -6.64 -12.38
N TYR A 415 -2.72 -7.13 -11.23
CA TYR A 415 -3.55 -7.78 -10.24
C TYR A 415 -3.69 -6.85 -9.05
N VAL A 416 -4.92 -6.62 -8.59
CA VAL A 416 -5.19 -5.99 -7.29
C VAL A 416 -5.57 -7.09 -6.31
N ILE A 417 -4.93 -7.12 -5.15
CA ILE A 417 -5.12 -8.13 -4.11
C ILE A 417 -5.64 -7.40 -2.89
N PHE A 418 -6.86 -7.75 -2.46
CA PHE A 418 -7.47 -7.07 -1.33
C PHE A 418 -6.88 -7.52 0.01
N GLY A 419 -6.70 -6.56 0.90
CA GLY A 419 -6.35 -6.75 2.30
C GLY A 419 -7.43 -7.51 3.08
N ARG A 420 -7.05 -8.04 4.25
CA ARG A 420 -7.97 -8.72 5.20
C ARG A 420 -7.25 -9.18 6.46
N SER A 421 -8.01 -9.27 7.54
CA SER A 421 -7.58 -9.77 8.85
C SER A 421 -6.89 -11.15 8.90
N SER A 422 -7.08 -12.00 7.89
CA SER A 422 -6.37 -13.29 7.82
C SER A 422 -6.18 -13.77 6.38
N PHE A 423 -4.96 -14.24 6.11
CA PHE A 423 -4.56 -14.86 4.85
C PHE A 423 -4.29 -16.37 4.99
N GLU A 424 -4.60 -16.96 6.14
CA GLU A 424 -4.61 -18.41 6.27
C GLU A 424 -5.69 -18.97 5.32
N ASP A 425 -5.33 -20.03 4.58
CA ASP A 425 -6.15 -20.57 3.49
C ASP A 425 -7.62 -20.70 3.92
N ALA A 426 -8.51 -19.97 3.22
CA ALA A 426 -9.97 -20.04 3.39
C ALA A 426 -10.58 -21.42 3.00
N ASP A 427 -9.73 -22.44 2.86
CA ASP A 427 -10.03 -23.86 2.70
C ASP A 427 -9.88 -24.65 4.04
N ASP A 428 -9.37 -24.04 5.12
CA ASP A 428 -9.23 -24.65 6.45
C ASP A 428 -9.96 -23.85 7.56
N ALA A 429 -11.14 -23.32 7.26
CA ALA A 429 -12.00 -22.79 8.31
C ALA A 429 -12.39 -23.91 9.29
N ASP A 430 -12.40 -23.63 10.61
CA ASP A 430 -12.86 -24.59 11.63
C ASP A 430 -14.26 -25.12 11.29
N PHE A 431 -15.08 -24.24 10.70
CA PHE A 431 -16.39 -24.54 10.15
C PHE A 431 -16.49 -24.08 8.69
N GLN A 432 -16.06 -24.95 7.77
CA GLN A 432 -16.24 -24.77 6.33
C GLN A 432 -17.63 -25.19 5.85
N GLY A 433 -18.33 -24.27 5.18
CA GLY A 433 -19.63 -24.47 4.58
C GLY A 433 -19.64 -24.98 3.15
N THR A 434 -20.86 -25.10 2.64
CA THR A 434 -21.20 -25.57 1.30
C THR A 434 -22.06 -24.52 0.60
N PRO A 435 -22.29 -24.61 -0.71
CA PRO A 435 -23.19 -23.67 -1.39
C PRO A 435 -24.70 -23.77 -1.06
N GLY A 436 -25.08 -24.34 0.07
CA GLY A 436 -26.47 -24.30 0.54
C GLY A 436 -26.57 -24.13 2.05
N ASP A 437 -27.77 -23.79 2.54
CA ASP A 437 -28.03 -23.43 3.94
C ASP A 437 -27.40 -24.38 4.99
N ASP A 438 -26.35 -23.89 5.64
CA ASP A 438 -25.57 -24.58 6.66
C ASP A 438 -25.86 -24.05 8.07
N ASN A 439 -25.50 -24.84 9.09
CA ASN A 439 -25.69 -24.44 10.48
C ASN A 439 -24.49 -24.85 11.34
N PHE A 440 -23.67 -23.86 11.68
CA PHE A 440 -22.47 -23.98 12.50
C PHE A 440 -22.73 -23.58 13.95
N ILE A 441 -22.04 -24.28 14.83
CA ILE A 441 -22.12 -24.05 16.27
C ILE A 441 -20.72 -24.24 16.84
N GLY A 442 -20.04 -23.13 17.11
CA GLY A 442 -18.71 -23.14 17.72
C GLY A 442 -18.71 -23.36 19.22
N THR A 443 -17.54 -23.13 19.78
CA THR A 443 -17.22 -23.28 21.19
C THR A 443 -16.84 -21.93 21.81
N LYS A 444 -15.93 -21.95 22.78
CA LYS A 444 -15.40 -20.76 23.46
C LYS A 444 -13.99 -20.41 22.98
N ALA A 445 -13.45 -21.19 22.04
CA ALA A 445 -12.16 -20.95 21.43
C ALA A 445 -12.34 -19.85 20.38
N ALA A 446 -11.24 -19.25 19.92
CA ALA A 446 -11.26 -18.49 18.67
C ALA A 446 -11.44 -19.51 17.54
N GLU A 447 -12.53 -19.38 16.77
CA GLU A 447 -12.88 -20.29 15.68
C GLU A 447 -13.24 -19.50 14.42
N SER A 448 -12.98 -20.08 13.24
CA SER A 448 -13.35 -19.49 11.94
C SER A 448 -14.56 -20.18 11.30
N PHE A 449 -15.50 -19.38 10.79
CA PHE A 449 -16.73 -19.84 10.16
C PHE A 449 -16.87 -19.27 8.77
N LYS A 450 -17.15 -20.13 7.79
CA LYS A 450 -17.35 -19.73 6.40
C LYS A 450 -18.59 -20.37 5.80
N GLY A 451 -19.53 -19.56 5.34
CA GLY A 451 -20.84 -20.00 4.83
C GLY A 451 -20.80 -20.47 3.37
N GLU A 452 -20.00 -19.80 2.54
CA GLU A 452 -20.02 -19.92 1.07
C GLU A 452 -21.29 -19.33 0.44
N ALA A 453 -22.31 -20.12 0.16
CA ALA A 453 -23.57 -19.61 -0.39
C ALA A 453 -24.73 -20.35 0.26
N GLY A 454 -25.89 -19.73 0.35
CA GLY A 454 -26.98 -20.27 1.16
C GLY A 454 -27.37 -19.29 2.25
N ASN A 455 -28.41 -19.62 3.01
CA ASN A 455 -28.81 -18.85 4.18
C ASN A 455 -28.27 -19.57 5.42
N ASP A 456 -27.06 -19.21 5.79
CA ASP A 456 -26.24 -19.90 6.75
C ASP A 456 -26.47 -19.38 8.16
N ARG A 457 -26.31 -20.27 9.13
CA ARG A 457 -26.53 -19.98 10.54
C ARG A 457 -25.25 -20.26 11.32
N MET A 458 -24.58 -19.21 11.77
CA MET A 458 -23.31 -19.28 12.47
C MET A 458 -23.46 -18.82 13.91
N ILE A 459 -23.04 -19.67 14.86
CA ILE A 459 -23.21 -19.39 16.28
C ILE A 459 -21.86 -19.50 16.99
N GLY A 460 -21.25 -18.33 17.25
CA GLY A 460 -20.16 -18.18 18.21
C GLY A 460 -20.66 -18.37 19.63
N ARG A 461 -19.89 -19.09 20.45
CA ARG A 461 -20.19 -19.27 21.89
C ARG A 461 -19.12 -18.63 22.79
N GLY A 462 -18.42 -17.63 22.25
CA GLY A 462 -17.34 -16.86 22.87
C GLY A 462 -16.00 -17.20 22.23
N GLY A 463 -14.95 -16.42 22.52
CA GLY A 463 -13.71 -16.47 21.73
C GLY A 463 -13.61 -15.28 20.78
N ALA A 464 -12.44 -15.07 20.19
CA ALA A 464 -12.23 -14.12 19.11
C ALA A 464 -12.52 -14.83 17.79
N ASP A 465 -13.81 -14.95 17.48
CA ASP A 465 -14.30 -15.71 16.33
C ASP A 465 -14.24 -14.86 15.06
N TRP A 466 -14.02 -15.52 13.92
CA TRP A 466 -14.04 -14.93 12.57
C TRP A 466 -15.23 -15.49 11.79
N PHE A 467 -16.09 -14.64 11.23
CA PHE A 467 -17.29 -15.06 10.49
C PHE A 467 -17.31 -14.45 9.09
N ASP A 468 -17.52 -15.29 8.08
CA ASP A 468 -17.84 -14.92 6.69
C ASP A 468 -19.12 -15.64 6.25
N GLY A 469 -20.20 -14.88 6.09
CA GLY A 469 -21.50 -15.34 5.64
C GLY A 469 -21.50 -15.85 4.19
N GLY A 470 -20.76 -15.18 3.32
CA GLY A 470 -20.78 -15.45 1.88
C GLY A 470 -22.05 -14.93 1.20
N ALA A 471 -22.74 -15.75 0.41
CA ALA A 471 -23.88 -15.31 -0.39
C ALA A 471 -25.22 -15.87 0.10
N GLY A 472 -26.09 -15.02 0.66
CA GLY A 472 -27.47 -15.34 1.00
C GLY A 472 -27.99 -14.48 2.14
N ASN A 473 -28.90 -14.99 2.96
CA ASN A 473 -29.41 -14.24 4.12
C ASN A 473 -28.98 -14.97 5.39
N ASP A 474 -27.83 -14.57 5.90
CA ASP A 474 -27.09 -15.26 6.92
C ASP A 474 -27.46 -14.75 8.31
N TYR A 475 -27.26 -15.61 9.29
CA TYR A 475 -27.49 -15.31 10.69
C TYR A 475 -26.24 -15.63 11.50
N ILE A 476 -25.53 -14.58 11.89
CA ILE A 476 -24.32 -14.65 12.71
C ILE A 476 -24.70 -14.30 14.15
N ARG A 477 -24.28 -15.10 15.12
CA ARG A 477 -24.64 -14.90 16.53
C ARG A 477 -23.43 -14.92 17.45
N ILE A 478 -23.21 -13.82 18.15
CA ILE A 478 -22.09 -13.61 19.06
C ILE A 478 -22.55 -13.44 20.52
N LEU A 479 -21.63 -13.65 21.48
CA LEU A 479 -21.91 -13.52 22.92
C LEU A 479 -21.26 -12.29 23.58
N GLY A 480 -20.44 -11.53 22.84
CA GLY A 480 -19.72 -10.35 23.31
C GLY A 480 -19.08 -9.60 22.14
N THR A 481 -18.37 -8.51 22.43
CA THR A 481 -17.72 -7.63 21.44
C THR A 481 -16.29 -8.04 21.09
N ASN A 482 -15.83 -9.18 21.62
CA ASN A 482 -14.46 -9.66 21.51
C ASN A 482 -14.22 -10.55 20.29
N PHE A 483 -15.06 -10.48 19.25
CA PHE A 483 -14.88 -11.19 17.99
C PHE A 483 -13.74 -10.58 17.18
N GLU A 484 -13.17 -11.37 16.29
CA GLU A 484 -12.09 -10.96 15.40
C GLU A 484 -12.64 -10.22 14.19
N PHE A 485 -13.61 -10.83 13.50
CA PHE A 485 -14.18 -10.29 12.27
C PHE A 485 -15.58 -10.84 12.03
N ILE A 486 -16.44 -10.02 11.43
CA ILE A 486 -17.78 -10.39 10.99
C ILE A 486 -18.00 -9.77 9.61
N ASP A 487 -18.27 -10.62 8.63
CA ASP A 487 -18.82 -10.22 7.35
C ASP A 487 -20.08 -11.04 7.07
N GLY A 488 -21.20 -10.36 6.85
CA GLY A 488 -22.44 -11.01 6.42
C GLY A 488 -22.45 -11.36 4.94
N GLY A 489 -21.59 -10.73 4.14
CA GLY A 489 -21.50 -10.93 2.70
C GLY A 489 -22.71 -10.39 1.93
N THR A 490 -23.09 -11.06 0.85
CA THR A 490 -24.16 -10.56 -0.04
C THR A 490 -25.54 -11.07 0.37
N GLY A 491 -26.41 -10.17 0.80
CA GLY A 491 -27.85 -10.41 0.82
C GLY A 491 -28.60 -9.59 1.86
N THR A 492 -29.13 -10.22 2.90
CA THR A 492 -29.79 -9.49 4.00
C THR A 492 -29.52 -10.21 5.30
N ASP A 493 -28.48 -9.75 5.96
CA ASP A 493 -27.79 -10.53 6.96
C ASP A 493 -28.10 -10.02 8.36
N THR A 494 -28.02 -10.92 9.33
CA THR A 494 -28.45 -10.65 10.70
C THR A 494 -27.35 -10.94 11.71
N LEU A 495 -26.88 -9.89 12.39
CA LEU A 495 -26.02 -9.99 13.56
C LEU A 495 -26.85 -10.08 14.85
N GLY A 496 -26.79 -11.23 15.51
CA GLY A 496 -27.47 -11.51 16.78
C GLY A 496 -26.57 -11.32 18.00
N LEU A 497 -26.88 -10.34 18.83
CA LEU A 497 -26.23 -10.12 20.13
C LEU A 497 -26.94 -10.99 21.19
N ALA A 498 -26.38 -12.18 21.45
CA ALA A 498 -27.00 -13.18 22.33
C ALA A 498 -26.38 -13.27 23.73
N GLY A 499 -25.45 -12.38 24.06
CA GLY A 499 -24.83 -12.27 25.40
C GLY A 499 -25.79 -11.73 26.46
N SER A 500 -25.23 -11.44 27.64
CA SER A 500 -25.99 -10.93 28.79
C SER A 500 -25.65 -9.46 29.06
N GLY A 501 -26.52 -8.54 28.65
CA GLY A 501 -26.32 -7.11 28.85
C GLY A 501 -25.13 -6.56 28.07
N ILE A 502 -25.02 -6.94 26.80
CA ILE A 502 -23.99 -6.42 25.89
C ILE A 502 -24.22 -4.92 25.69
N ASP A 503 -23.15 -4.13 25.78
CA ASP A 503 -23.13 -2.73 25.34
C ASP A 503 -22.08 -2.64 24.22
N MET A 504 -22.56 -2.59 22.98
CA MET A 504 -21.73 -2.57 21.78
C MET A 504 -21.73 -1.15 21.21
N ASP A 505 -20.57 -0.53 21.14
CA ASP A 505 -20.36 0.70 20.39
C ASP A 505 -19.86 0.32 19.00
N LEU A 506 -20.67 0.55 17.96
CA LEU A 506 -20.32 0.19 16.59
C LEU A 506 -19.08 0.95 16.12
N SER A 507 -18.90 2.21 16.52
CA SER A 507 -17.71 2.99 16.17
C SER A 507 -16.38 2.38 16.66
N LEU A 508 -16.42 1.42 17.59
CA LEU A 508 -15.24 0.71 18.08
C LEU A 508 -15.01 -0.65 17.42
N VAL A 509 -15.93 -1.10 16.56
CA VAL A 509 -15.88 -2.42 15.91
C VAL A 509 -16.29 -2.38 14.44
N ILE A 510 -16.50 -1.19 13.87
CA ILE A 510 -17.01 -1.03 12.51
C ILE A 510 -16.00 -1.56 11.49
N ASP A 511 -14.71 -1.29 11.68
CA ASP A 511 -13.58 -1.76 10.86
C ASP A 511 -13.46 -3.29 10.77
N LYS A 512 -14.22 -4.02 11.60
CA LYS A 512 -14.26 -5.49 11.62
C LYS A 512 -15.67 -6.06 11.50
N THR A 513 -16.65 -5.24 11.13
CA THR A 513 -18.06 -5.66 11.00
C THR A 513 -18.66 -5.09 9.72
N HIS A 514 -18.88 -5.97 8.73
CA HIS A 514 -19.34 -5.61 7.38
C HIS A 514 -20.56 -6.43 6.95
N GLY A 515 -21.30 -5.97 5.94
CA GLY A 515 -22.39 -6.72 5.34
C GLY A 515 -23.56 -7.04 6.28
N ILE A 516 -23.95 -6.16 7.21
CA ILE A 516 -25.05 -6.41 8.18
C ILE A 516 -26.24 -5.44 8.02
N GLU A 517 -27.38 -5.94 7.55
CA GLU A 517 -28.63 -5.15 7.44
C GLU A 517 -29.50 -5.19 8.70
N THR A 518 -29.33 -6.19 9.57
CA THR A 518 -30.16 -6.37 10.77
C THR A 518 -29.34 -6.69 12.00
N ILE A 519 -29.49 -5.87 13.05
CA ILE A 519 -29.01 -6.21 14.40
C ILE A 519 -30.17 -6.74 15.26
N SER A 520 -29.96 -7.88 15.89
CA SER A 520 -30.91 -8.54 16.78
C SER A 520 -30.42 -8.57 18.22
N LEU A 521 -31.11 -7.85 19.09
CA LEU A 521 -30.83 -7.69 20.52
C LEU A 521 -31.56 -8.70 21.42
N TYR A 522 -32.13 -9.78 20.87
CA TYR A 522 -32.88 -10.79 21.65
C TYR A 522 -32.02 -11.69 22.57
N GLY A 523 -30.87 -11.18 23.03
CA GLY A 523 -30.04 -11.80 24.05
C GLY A 523 -30.69 -11.81 25.43
N VAL A 524 -29.87 -12.06 26.46
CA VAL A 524 -30.31 -12.07 27.85
C VAL A 524 -30.02 -10.69 28.47
N GLY A 525 -30.90 -10.21 29.36
CA GLY A 525 -30.73 -8.89 29.96
C GLY A 525 -30.95 -7.76 28.95
N ASP A 526 -30.51 -6.56 29.33
CA ASP A 526 -30.74 -5.32 28.59
C ASP A 526 -29.53 -5.07 27.68
N ASN A 527 -29.65 -5.34 26.39
CA ASN A 527 -28.57 -5.16 25.43
C ASN A 527 -28.68 -3.80 24.74
N ARG A 528 -27.54 -3.19 24.44
CA ARG A 528 -27.46 -1.86 23.86
C ARG A 528 -26.51 -1.84 22.68
N VAL A 529 -26.89 -1.06 21.67
CA VAL A 529 -25.99 -0.66 20.58
C VAL A 529 -25.91 0.86 20.53
N SER A 530 -24.70 1.39 20.44
CA SER A 530 -24.42 2.81 20.20
C SER A 530 -23.81 2.97 18.81
N LEU A 531 -24.22 4.00 18.06
CA LEU A 531 -23.81 4.17 16.67
C LEU A 531 -24.00 5.60 16.15
N THR A 532 -23.21 5.95 15.13
CA THR A 532 -23.33 7.19 14.33
C THR A 532 -24.06 6.95 12.99
N ALA A 533 -24.34 8.02 12.24
CA ALA A 533 -24.89 7.87 10.89
C ALA A 533 -23.90 7.24 9.91
N GLN A 534 -22.60 7.48 10.11
CA GLN A 534 -21.54 6.91 9.28
C GLN A 534 -21.45 5.39 9.50
N ASP A 535 -21.51 4.95 10.76
CA ASP A 535 -21.54 3.51 11.09
C ASP A 535 -22.68 2.76 10.38
N VAL A 536 -23.81 3.40 10.09
CA VAL A 536 -24.93 2.77 9.35
C VAL A 536 -24.63 2.61 7.86
N ILE A 537 -23.89 3.57 7.30
CA ILE A 537 -23.48 3.55 5.90
C ILE A 537 -22.40 2.49 5.70
N ASP A 538 -21.44 2.41 6.63
CA ASP A 538 -20.30 1.50 6.54
C ASP A 538 -20.67 0.04 6.86
N LEU A 539 -21.73 -0.18 7.66
CA LEU A 539 -22.13 -1.52 8.09
C LEU A 539 -22.87 -2.33 7.00
N SER A 540 -23.55 -1.69 6.03
CA SER A 540 -24.42 -2.39 5.07
C SER A 540 -24.06 -2.10 3.62
N ASP A 541 -23.75 -3.19 2.91
CA ASP A 541 -23.29 -3.18 1.52
C ASP A 541 -24.44 -3.06 0.52
N THR A 542 -25.68 -3.21 1.00
CA THR A 542 -26.88 -3.28 0.14
C THR A 542 -27.79 -2.07 0.27
N THR A 543 -27.84 -1.45 1.46
CA THR A 543 -28.68 -0.29 1.74
C THR A 543 -28.12 0.55 2.86
N ASN A 544 -28.30 1.87 2.81
CA ASN A 544 -28.02 2.74 3.97
C ASN A 544 -29.10 2.60 5.07
N THR A 545 -29.71 1.41 5.22
CA THR A 545 -30.84 1.14 6.13
C THR A 545 -30.55 0.00 7.10
N LEU A 546 -30.32 0.33 8.38
CA LEU A 546 -30.13 -0.65 9.44
C LEU A 546 -31.44 -0.96 10.19
N LYS A 547 -31.77 -2.25 10.36
CA LYS A 547 -32.90 -2.69 11.19
C LYS A 547 -32.41 -3.19 12.54
N ILE A 548 -32.94 -2.62 13.63
CA ILE A 548 -32.61 -3.06 14.98
C ILE A 548 -33.86 -3.63 15.65
N LYS A 549 -33.79 -4.88 16.12
CA LYS A 549 -34.91 -5.59 16.77
C LYS A 549 -34.49 -6.11 18.14
N GLY A 550 -35.30 -5.88 19.15
CA GLY A 550 -35.05 -6.35 20.51
C GLY A 550 -36.32 -6.50 21.33
N ASN A 551 -36.15 -6.87 22.59
CA ASN A 551 -37.20 -6.97 23.59
C ASN A 551 -37.21 -5.74 24.51
N ALA A 552 -38.16 -5.71 25.44
CA ALA A 552 -38.26 -4.61 26.41
C ALA A 552 -37.09 -4.66 27.40
N GLY A 553 -36.31 -3.59 27.43
CA GLY A 553 -35.07 -3.48 28.21
C GLY A 553 -33.87 -3.18 27.31
N ASP A 554 -33.90 -3.65 26.06
CA ASP A 554 -32.88 -3.35 25.07
C ASP A 554 -32.95 -1.88 24.60
N GLY A 555 -31.81 -1.33 24.19
CA GLY A 555 -31.68 0.06 23.80
C GLY A 555 -30.83 0.32 22.56
N VAL A 556 -31.09 1.43 21.90
CA VAL A 556 -30.24 2.03 20.85
C VAL A 556 -29.85 3.43 21.29
N PHE A 557 -28.58 3.77 21.20
CA PHE A 557 -28.08 5.11 21.45
C PHE A 557 -27.56 5.75 20.16
N LEU A 558 -28.25 6.77 19.71
CA LEU A 558 -27.91 7.47 18.48
C LEU A 558 -26.97 8.64 18.80
N LEU A 559 -25.74 8.53 18.32
CA LEU A 559 -24.69 9.53 18.46
C LEU A 559 -24.79 10.56 17.30
N GLY A 560 -24.26 11.77 17.50
CA GLY A 560 -24.15 12.78 16.43
C GLY A 560 -25.28 13.81 16.30
N GLY A 561 -26.24 13.86 17.24
CA GLY A 561 -27.11 15.01 17.53
C GLY A 561 -28.22 15.40 16.53
N ASP A 562 -28.11 15.04 15.24
CA ASP A 562 -29.00 15.56 14.17
C ASP A 562 -29.99 14.53 13.58
N TRP A 563 -30.24 13.43 14.30
CA TRP A 563 -31.23 12.41 13.89
C TRP A 563 -32.66 12.95 13.89
N VAL A 564 -33.35 12.77 12.75
CA VAL A 564 -34.75 13.14 12.57
C VAL A 564 -35.66 11.95 12.85
N ASP A 565 -36.61 12.10 13.79
CA ASP A 565 -37.65 11.11 14.07
C ASP A 565 -38.75 11.17 12.99
N GLY A 566 -38.82 10.11 12.16
CA GLY A 566 -39.83 9.90 11.13
C GLY A 566 -41.14 9.29 11.64
N GLY A 567 -41.23 8.99 12.93
CA GLY A 567 -42.36 8.37 13.60
C GLY A 567 -42.41 6.85 13.45
N VAL A 568 -43.53 6.27 13.91
CA VAL A 568 -43.74 4.81 13.88
C VAL A 568 -44.44 4.39 12.60
N HIS A 569 -43.83 3.48 11.85
CA HIS A 569 -44.40 2.84 10.68
C HIS A 569 -44.38 1.32 10.85
N GLY A 570 -45.56 0.73 11.05
CA GLY A 570 -45.66 -0.70 11.37
C GLY A 570 -45.11 -1.01 12.76
N ASN A 571 -44.08 -1.87 12.84
CA ASN A 571 -43.46 -2.30 14.10
C ASN A 571 -42.12 -1.60 14.38
N PHE A 572 -41.80 -0.53 13.66
CA PHE A 572 -40.54 0.20 13.78
C PHE A 572 -40.77 1.69 13.97
N HIS A 573 -39.96 2.31 14.84
CA HIS A 573 -39.65 3.72 14.82
C HIS A 573 -38.58 3.97 13.75
N THR A 574 -38.77 5.01 12.95
CA THR A 574 -37.81 5.38 11.89
C THR A 574 -37.03 6.61 12.31
N TYR A 575 -35.71 6.54 12.22
CA TYR A 575 -34.80 7.67 12.41
C TYR A 575 -33.95 7.84 11.15
N THR A 576 -33.71 9.09 10.75
CA THR A 576 -32.90 9.39 9.56
C THR A 576 -31.89 10.51 9.86
N GLN A 577 -30.67 10.37 9.37
CA GLN A 577 -29.66 11.42 9.35
C GLN A 577 -28.91 11.30 8.02
N ASP A 578 -28.91 12.38 7.24
CA ASP A 578 -28.40 12.38 5.86
C ASP A 578 -28.96 11.22 5.02
N GLU A 579 -28.12 10.31 4.55
CA GLU A 579 -28.53 9.13 3.79
C GLU A 579 -28.83 7.90 4.67
N ALA A 580 -28.42 7.93 5.94
CA ALA A 580 -28.60 6.83 6.88
C ALA A 580 -30.05 6.75 7.38
N VAL A 581 -30.59 5.53 7.38
CA VAL A 581 -31.93 5.22 7.87
C VAL A 581 -31.84 4.11 8.91
N ILE A 582 -32.46 4.32 10.08
CA ILE A 582 -32.53 3.31 11.13
C ILE A 582 -33.99 2.97 11.41
N LEU A 583 -34.28 1.68 11.43
CA LEU A 583 -35.58 1.13 11.80
C LEU A 583 -35.45 0.40 13.15
N VAL A 584 -35.82 1.08 14.23
CA VAL A 584 -35.73 0.54 15.60
C VAL A 584 -37.08 -0.08 15.99
N GLY A 585 -37.07 -1.34 16.41
CA GLY A 585 -38.29 -2.04 16.82
C GLY A 585 -38.99 -1.33 17.98
N VAL A 586 -40.33 -1.24 17.96
CA VAL A 586 -41.15 -0.52 18.97
C VAL A 586 -41.00 -0.99 20.42
N ASN A 587 -40.33 -2.12 20.65
CA ASN A 587 -40.06 -2.64 21.99
C ASN A 587 -38.66 -2.26 22.51
N VAL A 588 -37.83 -1.63 21.68
CA VAL A 588 -36.47 -1.19 21.99
C VAL A 588 -36.51 0.30 22.32
N THR A 589 -35.81 0.73 23.37
CA THR A 589 -35.74 2.15 23.72
C THR A 589 -34.71 2.88 22.87
N THR A 590 -35.04 4.07 22.37
CA THR A 590 -34.07 4.91 21.63
C THR A 590 -33.72 6.14 22.47
N ASP A 591 -32.43 6.36 22.69
CA ASP A 591 -31.87 7.52 23.37
C ASP A 591 -30.88 8.26 22.43
N PHE A 592 -30.58 9.52 22.72
CA PHE A 592 -29.74 10.39 21.88
C PHE A 592 -28.63 11.06 22.70
N ALA A 593 -27.47 11.30 22.07
CA ALA A 593 -26.37 12.09 22.63
C ALA A 593 -26.56 13.61 22.51
#